data_AF-A0A850I0Z3-F1
#
_entry.id   AF-A0A850I0Z3-F1
#
_cell.length_a   1.000
_cell.length_b   1.000
_cell.length_c   1.000
_cell.angle_alpha   90.00
_cell.angle_beta   90.00
_cell.angle_gamma   90.00
#
_symmetry.space_group_name_H-M   'P 1'
#
loop_
_entity.id
_entity.type
_entity.pdbx_description
1 polymer ?
#
loop_
_entity_poly.entity_id
_entity_poly.type
_entity_poly.pdbx_seq_one_letter_code
_entity_poly.pdbx_strand_id
1 'polypeptide(L)'
;MQYFVVMIDYGRRGREAIVDPEMTRREVVSRIASGEYTNISFIHEIAECSVEDVTNDILAEAALPEVPLTAADMQANTLDHIGDLRKHEPV
;
A
#
# COMPACT_ATOMS: atom_id res chain seq x y z
N MET A 1 -10.22 -5.17 -18.12
CA MET A 1 -10.47 -4.52 -16.81
C MET A 1 -9.87 -5.43 -15.75
N GLN A 2 -9.05 -4.86 -14.88
CA GLN A 2 -8.37 -5.57 -13.80
C GLN A 2 -8.91 -5.01 -12.48
N TYR A 3 -9.33 -5.87 -11.57
CA TYR A 3 -9.86 -5.44 -10.28
C TYR A 3 -9.62 -6.49 -9.21
N PHE A 4 -9.70 -6.06 -7.96
CA PHE A 4 -9.49 -6.92 -6.81
C PHE A 4 -10.82 -7.19 -6.09
N VAL A 5 -10.97 -8.43 -5.63
CA VAL A 5 -12.05 -8.84 -4.75
C VAL A 5 -11.44 -9.19 -3.41
N VAL A 6 -11.72 -8.37 -2.40
CA VAL A 6 -11.29 -8.62 -1.03
C VAL A 6 -12.46 -9.21 -0.26
N MET A 7 -12.29 -10.43 0.23
CA MET A 7 -13.30 -11.11 1.03
C MET A 7 -12.96 -11.01 2.51
N ILE A 8 -13.84 -10.40 3.28
CA ILE A 8 -13.69 -10.23 4.73
C ILE A 8 -14.66 -11.18 5.45
N ASP A 9 -14.16 -11.93 6.43
CA ASP A 9 -14.97 -12.80 7.27
C ASP A 9 -15.24 -12.13 8.63
N TYR A 10 -16.50 -11.72 8.86
CA TYR A 10 -16.95 -11.18 10.14
C TYR A 10 -17.54 -12.27 11.07
N GLY A 11 -17.28 -13.54 10.78
CA GLY A 11 -17.75 -14.70 11.53
C GLY A 11 -19.27 -14.81 11.50
N ARG A 12 -19.91 -14.68 12.67
CA ARG A 12 -21.38 -14.81 12.81
C ARG A 12 -22.16 -13.73 12.06
N ARG A 13 -21.52 -12.64 11.67
CA ARG A 13 -22.13 -11.55 10.89
C ARG A 13 -22.12 -11.83 9.39
N GLY A 14 -21.46 -12.91 8.94
CA GLY A 14 -21.32 -13.26 7.54
C GLY A 14 -20.02 -12.75 6.92
N ARG A 15 -19.95 -12.87 5.59
CA ARG A 15 -18.78 -12.47 4.80
C ARG A 15 -19.14 -11.32 3.89
N GLU A 16 -18.22 -10.37 3.74
CA GLU A 16 -18.37 -9.22 2.87
C GLU A 16 -17.40 -9.32 1.70
N ALA A 17 -17.92 -9.11 0.50
CA ALA A 17 -17.14 -9.01 -0.73
C ALA A 17 -16.98 -7.53 -1.09
N ILE A 18 -15.78 -7.00 -0.90
CA ILE A 18 -15.43 -5.66 -1.35
C ILE A 18 -14.93 -5.78 -2.79
N VAL A 19 -15.68 -5.19 -3.72
CA VAL A 19 -15.38 -5.19 -5.16
C VAL A 19 -15.36 -3.75 -5.65
N ASP A 20 -14.18 -3.27 -6.00
CA ASP A 20 -13.98 -1.92 -6.53
C ASP A 20 -13.15 -2.01 -7.82
N PRO A 21 -13.75 -1.72 -8.99
CA PRO A 21 -13.06 -1.75 -10.27
C PRO A 21 -11.95 -0.70 -10.43
N GLU A 22 -11.97 0.38 -9.63
CA GLU A 22 -10.99 1.46 -9.69
C GLU A 22 -9.85 1.26 -8.68
N MET A 23 -10.03 0.34 -7.73
CA MET A 23 -9.07 0.07 -6.68
C MET A 23 -7.83 -0.64 -7.21
N THR A 24 -6.68 -0.02 -6.99
CA THR A 24 -5.36 -0.54 -7.36
C THR A 24 -4.79 -1.47 -6.28
N ARG A 25 -3.85 -2.33 -6.66
CA ARG A 25 -3.13 -3.22 -5.73
C ARG A 25 -2.55 -2.46 -4.52
N ARG A 26 -1.97 -1.28 -4.79
CA ARG A 26 -1.35 -0.44 -3.75
C ARG A 26 -2.39 0.09 -2.75
N GLU A 27 -3.58 0.44 -3.21
CA GLU A 27 -4.67 0.87 -2.33
C GLU A 27 -5.18 -0.30 -1.48
N VAL A 28 -5.30 -1.50 -2.06
CA VAL A 28 -5.61 -2.72 -1.30
C VAL A 28 -4.57 -2.93 -0.19
N VAL A 29 -3.29 -2.89 -0.53
CA VAL A 29 -2.18 -3.02 0.43
C VAL A 29 -2.27 -1.96 1.53
N SER A 30 -2.48 -0.69 1.16
CA SER A 30 -2.57 0.42 2.12
C SER A 30 -3.76 0.26 3.08
N ARG A 31 -4.93 -0.18 2.60
CA ARG A 31 -6.10 -0.46 3.45
C ARG A 31 -5.91 -1.66 4.38
N ILE A 32 -5.12 -2.65 3.95
CA ILE A 32 -4.77 -3.78 4.80
C ILE A 32 -3.76 -3.36 5.87
N ALA A 33 -2.72 -2.61 5.47
CA ALA A 33 -1.70 -2.09 6.37
C ALA A 33 -2.27 -1.10 7.41
N SER A 34 -3.25 -0.28 7.02
CA SER A 34 -3.96 0.62 7.92
C SER A 34 -4.87 -0.10 8.93
N GLY A 35 -5.15 -1.39 8.69
CA GLY A 35 -6.08 -2.19 9.49
C GLY A 35 -7.56 -1.92 9.18
N GLU A 36 -7.89 -1.25 8.07
CA GLU A 36 -9.28 -1.10 7.61
C GLU A 36 -9.88 -2.46 7.25
N TYR A 37 -9.10 -3.31 6.58
CA TYR A 37 -9.47 -4.69 6.27
C TYR A 37 -8.90 -5.64 7.32
N THR A 38 -9.76 -6.16 8.19
CA THR A 38 -9.41 -7.17 9.20
C THR A 38 -10.08 -8.50 8.88
N ASN A 39 -9.48 -9.62 9.29
CA ASN A 39 -10.02 -10.97 9.06
C ASN A 39 -10.27 -11.29 7.57
N ILE A 40 -9.28 -10.98 6.74
CA ILE A 40 -9.32 -11.26 5.30
C ILE A 40 -9.30 -12.77 5.08
N SER A 41 -10.29 -13.26 4.35
CA SER A 41 -10.40 -14.67 3.97
C SER A 41 -9.58 -14.97 2.72
N PHE A 42 -9.70 -14.13 1.69
CA PHE A 42 -8.89 -14.21 0.46
C PHE A 42 -8.96 -12.91 -0.32
N ILE A 43 -8.00 -12.72 -1.22
CA ILE A 43 -7.90 -11.61 -2.16
C ILE A 43 -7.66 -12.19 -3.55
N HIS A 44 -8.63 -12.00 -4.43
CA HIS A 44 -8.51 -12.41 -5.82
C HIS A 44 -8.27 -11.21 -6.72
N GLU A 45 -7.30 -11.37 -7.60
CA GLU A 45 -7.07 -10.49 -8.72
C GLU A 45 -7.81 -11.05 -9.94
N ILE A 46 -8.69 -10.24 -10.53
CA ILE A 46 -9.45 -10.62 -11.72
C ILE A 46 -8.93 -9.80 -12.88
N ALA A 47 -8.28 -10.46 -13.83
CA ALA A 47 -7.73 -9.85 -15.03
C ALA A 47 -8.31 -10.54 -16.26
N GLU A 48 -9.10 -9.80 -17.05
CA GLU A 48 -9.76 -10.28 -18.27
C GLU A 48 -10.67 -11.49 -18.04
N CYS A 49 -10.15 -12.71 -18.18
CA CYS A 49 -10.84 -13.98 -17.96
C CYS A 49 -10.10 -14.90 -16.97
N SER A 50 -9.09 -14.38 -16.28
CA SER A 50 -8.32 -15.08 -15.26
C SER A 50 -8.69 -14.60 -13.86
N VAL A 51 -8.65 -15.52 -12.91
CA VAL A 51 -8.78 -15.25 -11.48
C VAL A 51 -7.54 -15.82 -10.81
N GLU A 52 -6.75 -14.95 -10.19
CA GLU A 52 -5.53 -15.34 -9.47
C GLU A 52 -5.69 -15.05 -7.98
N ASP A 53 -5.22 -15.98 -7.15
CA ASP A 53 -5.14 -15.78 -5.71
C ASP A 53 -3.83 -15.11 -5.34
N VAL A 54 -3.92 -13.83 -5.00
CA VAL A 54 -2.81 -12.94 -4.64
C VAL A 54 -2.79 -12.64 -3.15
N THR A 55 -3.55 -13.40 -2.34
CA THR A 55 -3.71 -13.15 -0.90
C THR A 55 -2.36 -13.08 -0.19
N ASN A 56 -1.51 -14.10 -0.39
CA ASN A 56 -0.22 -14.17 0.29
C ASN A 56 0.71 -13.03 -0.11
N ASP A 57 0.73 -12.67 -1.40
CA ASP A 57 1.61 -11.62 -1.91
C ASP A 57 1.21 -10.25 -1.36
N ILE A 58 -0.09 -9.94 -1.36
CA ILE A 58 -0.61 -8.68 -0.83
C ILE A 58 -0.46 -8.61 0.69
N LEU A 59 -0.70 -9.70 1.42
CA LEU A 59 -0.49 -9.73 2.86
C LEU A 59 0.98 -9.58 3.23
N ALA A 60 1.89 -10.19 2.46
CA ALA A 60 3.32 -10.02 2.66
C ALA A 60 3.76 -8.57 2.38
N GLU A 61 3.23 -7.95 1.33
CA GLU A 61 3.48 -6.55 0.98
C GLU A 61 2.97 -5.60 2.08
N ALA A 62 1.77 -5.85 2.61
CA ALA A 62 1.17 -5.05 3.69
C ALA A 62 1.85 -5.25 5.06
N ALA A 63 2.52 -6.39 5.28
CA ALA A 63 3.28 -6.67 6.48
C ALA A 63 4.65 -5.97 6.51
N LEU A 64 5.14 -5.48 5.35
CA LEU A 64 6.33 -4.65 5.31
C LEU A 64 5.98 -3.29 5.93
N PRO A 65 6.83 -2.75 6.83
CA PRO A 65 6.68 -1.37 7.26
C PRO A 65 6.67 -0.49 6.01
N GLU A 66 5.69 0.40 5.88
CA GLU A 66 5.64 1.36 4.77
C GLU A 66 7.00 2.06 4.68
N VAL A 67 7.81 1.69 3.69
CA VAL A 67 8.89 2.56 3.25
C VAL A 67 8.17 3.62 2.44
N PRO A 68 8.06 4.87 2.92
CA PRO A 68 7.42 5.91 2.15
C PRO A 68 8.20 6.06 0.85
N LEU A 69 7.63 5.61 -0.27
CA LEU A 69 8.15 5.82 -1.62
C LEU A 69 8.06 7.30 -2.05
N THR A 70 8.01 8.23 -1.09
CA THR A 70 7.97 9.68 -1.27
C THR A 70 8.99 10.42 -0.39
N ALA A 71 9.99 9.72 0.16
CA ALA A 71 11.05 10.34 0.97
C ALA A 71 12.46 10.24 0.35
N ALA A 72 12.63 9.63 -0.82
CA ALA A 72 13.93 9.55 -1.49
C ALA A 72 14.33 10.86 -2.20
N ASP A 73 13.39 11.75 -2.51
CA ASP A 73 13.67 13.00 -3.25
C ASP A 73 13.71 14.28 -2.38
N MET A 74 13.58 14.18 -1.05
CA MET A 74 13.58 15.35 -0.15
C MET A 74 14.78 15.46 0.80
N GLN A 75 15.84 14.68 0.61
CA GLN A 75 17.09 14.85 1.39
C GLN A 75 18.19 15.61 0.63
N ALA A 76 18.13 15.64 -0.71
CA ALA A 76 19.13 16.34 -1.52
C ALA A 76 19.06 17.87 -1.36
N ASN A 77 17.86 18.44 -1.17
CA ASN A 77 17.70 19.90 -1.08
C ASN A 77 18.07 20.48 0.30
N THR A 78 18.03 19.66 1.36
CA THR A 78 18.32 20.12 2.73
C THR A 78 19.82 20.13 3.03
N LEU A 79 20.59 19.19 2.47
CA LEU A 79 22.04 19.12 2.67
C LEU A 79 22.79 20.25 1.95
N ASP A 80 22.31 20.69 0.78
CA ASP A 80 22.92 21.80 0.03
C ASP A 80 22.73 23.15 0.74
N HIS A 81 21.57 23.38 1.38
CA HIS A 81 21.28 24.62 2.10
C HIS A 81 22.16 24.82 3.35
N ILE A 82 22.50 23.74 4.05
CA ILE A 82 23.37 23.79 5.25
C ILE A 82 24.84 24.08 4.85
N GLY A 83 25.28 23.57 3.70
CA GLY A 83 26.63 23.82 3.18
C GLY A 83 26.86 25.26 2.76
N ASP A 84 25.85 25.92 2.19
CA ASP A 84 25.95 27.29 1.69
C ASP A 84 26.04 28.33 2.83
N LEU A 85 25.32 28.10 3.93
CA LEU A 85 25.38 28.97 5.12
C LEU A 85 26.76 28.98 5.79
N ARG A 86 27.54 27.89 5.71
CA ARG A 86 28.91 27.82 6.28
C ARG A 86 29.97 28.55 5.44
N LYS A 87 29.68 28.93 4.19
CA LYS A 87 30.62 29.67 3.33
C LYS A 87 30.61 31.17 3.58
N HIS A 88 29.64 31.68 4.34
CA HIS A 88 29.44 33.10 4.60
C HIS A 88 29.79 33.53 6.04
N GLU A 89 30.45 32.67 6.83
CA GLU A 89 31.04 33.11 8.09
C GLU A 89 32.23 34.06 7.80
N PRO A 90 32.24 35.29 8.34
CA PRO A 90 33.38 36.18 8.22
C PRO A 90 34.53 35.63 9.09
N VAL A 91 35.70 35.50 8.49
CA VAL A 91 36.98 35.11 9.15
C VAL A 91 37.44 36.19 10.11
#